data_AF-X1EMW7-F1
#
_entry.id   AF-X1EMW7-F1
#
_cell.length_a   1.000
_cell.length_b   1.000
_cell.length_c   1.000
_cell.angle_alpha   90.00
_cell.angle_beta   90.00
_cell.angle_gamma   90.00
#
_symmetry.space_group_name_H-M   'P 1'
#
loop_
_entity.id
_entity.type
_entity.pdbx_description
1 polymer ?
#
loop_
_entity_poly.entity_id
_entity_poly.type
_entity_poly.pdbx_seq_one_letter_code
_entity_poly.pdbx_strand_id
1 'polypeptide(L)'
;EHKIYITPTTFIYQDIKDNLLWYDDLDKDLLNEVIIAKRVKAQLHHVNSEDAISWNIFRFLERTNLLPGFLTELFNLSVGNPEIIYWSYSQSQQKVWNELEDAREEFGERPQRSSEPDIIIRSDDDLFFIEAKLTAPNKVDFNKNHTPKDKQERTERYSKGDLFLQQPVENIMDAGYYQLMRFWLIGAWIAENENLNFYLLNLVRKNDEKDIESELGKFIKQNEKRQFMRIAWENIHKYISTTGLPSEDRDKMLGYFRNKTIYDTNGELEKAFSIP
;
A
#
# COMPACT_ATOMS: atom_id res chain seq x y z
N GLU A 1 9.79 -3.84 -28.69
CA GLU A 1 8.43 -4.33 -29.03
C GLU A 1 8.00 -5.23 -27.88
N HIS A 2 7.01 -4.81 -27.10
CA HIS A 2 6.53 -5.59 -25.94
C HIS A 2 5.54 -6.65 -26.41
N LYS A 3 5.66 -7.87 -25.90
CA LYS A 3 4.68 -8.93 -26.20
C LYS A 3 3.59 -8.87 -25.15
N ILE A 4 2.36 -8.60 -25.57
CA ILE A 4 1.20 -8.45 -24.69
C ILE A 4 0.10 -9.45 -25.03
N TYR A 5 -0.63 -9.88 -24.00
CA TYR A 5 -1.89 -10.61 -24.12
C TYR A 5 -3.03 -9.66 -23.75
N ILE A 6 -3.95 -9.44 -24.68
CA ILE A 6 -5.11 -8.57 -24.45
C ILE A 6 -6.24 -9.40 -23.84
N THR A 7 -6.84 -8.91 -22.78
CA THR A 7 -8.08 -9.42 -22.20
C THR A 7 -9.20 -8.37 -22.38
N PRO A 8 -10.47 -8.70 -22.12
CA PRO A 8 -11.57 -7.74 -22.32
C PRO A 8 -11.45 -6.46 -21.48
N THR A 9 -10.74 -6.49 -20.36
CA THR A 9 -10.69 -5.39 -19.39
C THR A 9 -9.27 -4.92 -19.08
N THR A 10 -8.23 -5.53 -19.65
CA THR A 10 -6.83 -5.15 -19.39
C THR A 10 -5.89 -5.79 -20.43
N PHE A 11 -4.58 -5.58 -20.30
CA PHE A 11 -3.59 -6.44 -20.94
C PHE A 11 -2.51 -6.88 -19.95
N ILE A 12 -1.86 -7.98 -20.32
CA ILE A 12 -0.83 -8.65 -19.52
C ILE A 12 0.44 -8.67 -20.33
N TYR A 13 1.53 -8.18 -19.76
CA TYR A 13 2.86 -8.31 -20.34
C TYR A 13 3.33 -9.76 -20.28
N GLN A 14 3.93 -10.26 -21.36
CA GLN A 14 4.49 -11.61 -21.38
C GLN A 14 5.71 -11.74 -20.44
N ASP A 15 6.51 -10.68 -20.33
CA ASP A 15 7.65 -10.58 -19.42
C ASP A 15 7.39 -9.47 -18.40
N ILE A 16 7.56 -9.72 -17.09
CA ILE A 16 7.42 -8.69 -16.06
C ILE A 16 8.35 -7.50 -16.27
N LYS A 17 9.49 -7.70 -16.92
CA LYS A 17 10.45 -6.63 -17.24
C LYS A 17 9.85 -5.54 -18.11
N ASP A 18 8.78 -5.85 -18.84
CA ASP A 18 8.06 -4.86 -19.64
C ASP A 18 7.15 -3.96 -18.79
N ASN A 19 6.84 -4.35 -17.54
CA ASN A 19 6.02 -3.55 -16.61
C ASN A 19 6.83 -2.97 -15.43
N LEU A 20 8.00 -3.53 -15.15
CA LEU A 20 8.89 -3.06 -14.09
C LEU A 20 9.94 -2.10 -14.66
N LEU A 21 10.13 -0.95 -14.02
CA LEU A 21 11.07 0.05 -14.48
C LEU A 21 12.52 -0.40 -14.28
N TRP A 22 12.83 -1.03 -13.15
CA TRP A 22 14.15 -1.57 -12.88
C TRP A 22 14.10 -3.08 -12.66
N TYR A 23 15.09 -3.76 -13.23
CA TYR A 23 15.25 -5.20 -13.21
C TYR A 23 16.73 -5.56 -13.42
N ASP A 24 17.63 -4.77 -12.84
CA ASP A 24 19.05 -5.12 -12.74
C ASP A 24 19.24 -6.28 -11.73
N ASP A 25 20.45 -6.83 -11.61
CA ASP A 25 20.68 -8.02 -10.77
C ASP A 25 20.27 -7.77 -9.31
N LEU A 26 20.51 -6.57 -8.77
CA LEU A 26 20.14 -6.21 -7.40
C LEU A 26 18.61 -6.18 -7.22
N ASP A 27 17.89 -5.53 -8.13
CA ASP A 27 16.43 -5.44 -8.03
C ASP A 27 15.75 -6.78 -8.30
N LYS A 28 16.32 -7.59 -9.19
CA LYS A 28 15.84 -8.93 -9.47
C LYS A 28 15.99 -9.84 -8.25
N ASP A 29 17.15 -9.82 -7.59
CA ASP A 29 17.40 -10.63 -6.42
C ASP A 29 16.48 -10.22 -5.26
N LEU A 30 16.34 -8.92 -5.00
CA LEU A 30 15.39 -8.41 -4.01
C LEU A 30 13.95 -8.82 -4.34
N LEU A 31 13.52 -8.64 -5.60
CA LEU A 31 12.16 -8.98 -6.01
C LEU A 31 11.88 -10.48 -5.84
N ASN A 32 12.86 -11.36 -6.10
CA ASN A 32 12.68 -12.80 -5.89
C ASN A 32 12.39 -13.12 -4.43
N GLU A 33 13.17 -12.55 -3.49
CA GLU A 33 12.95 -12.75 -2.06
C GLU A 33 11.60 -12.18 -1.60
N VAL A 34 11.25 -10.98 -2.08
CA VAL A 34 9.97 -10.34 -1.78
C VAL A 34 8.79 -11.18 -2.28
N ILE A 35 8.85 -11.72 -3.51
CA ILE A 35 7.79 -12.56 -4.07
C ILE A 35 7.64 -13.89 -3.30
N ILE A 36 8.74 -14.45 -2.78
CA ILE A 36 8.69 -15.64 -1.92
C ILE A 36 7.94 -15.35 -0.62
N ALA A 37 8.18 -14.17 -0.02
CA ALA A 37 7.55 -13.77 1.24
C ALA A 37 6.11 -13.25 1.07
N LYS A 38 5.74 -12.73 -0.10
CA LYS A 38 4.40 -12.19 -0.37
C LYS A 38 3.36 -13.31 -0.32
N ARG A 39 2.27 -13.08 0.42
CA ARG A 39 1.24 -14.11 0.67
C ARG A 39 0.28 -14.28 -0.50
N VAL A 40 -0.04 -13.20 -1.20
CA VAL A 40 -0.88 -13.24 -2.41
C VAL A 40 0.03 -13.16 -3.63
N LYS A 41 -0.23 -13.96 -4.67
CA LYS A 41 0.55 -13.90 -5.90
C LYS A 41 0.48 -12.49 -6.50
N ALA A 42 1.62 -11.79 -6.51
CA ALA A 42 1.72 -10.47 -7.13
C ALA A 42 1.39 -10.55 -8.62
N GLN A 43 0.49 -9.68 -9.08
CA GLN A 43 0.08 -9.65 -10.48
C GLN A 43 0.94 -8.69 -11.30
N LEU A 44 2.26 -8.70 -11.09
CA LEU A 44 3.21 -7.72 -11.65
C LEU A 44 3.22 -7.62 -13.18
N HIS A 45 2.67 -8.62 -13.87
CA HIS A 45 2.54 -8.64 -15.33
C HIS A 45 1.35 -7.83 -15.83
N HIS A 46 0.38 -7.48 -14.97
CA HIS A 46 -0.84 -6.81 -15.38
C HIS A 46 -0.61 -5.30 -15.49
N VAL A 47 -1.10 -4.67 -16.55
CA VAL A 47 -0.98 -3.21 -16.69
C VAL A 47 -1.71 -2.48 -15.56
N ASN A 48 -2.83 -2.99 -15.05
CA ASN A 48 -3.56 -2.38 -13.93
C ASN A 48 -2.99 -2.76 -12.53
N SER A 49 -1.85 -3.46 -12.46
CA SER A 49 -1.31 -3.97 -11.21
C SER A 49 -0.92 -2.83 -10.25
N GLU A 50 -1.65 -2.74 -9.14
CA GLU A 50 -1.30 -1.90 -7.98
C GLU A 50 0.06 -2.35 -7.41
N ASP A 51 0.31 -3.67 -7.33
CA ASP A 51 1.61 -4.20 -6.90
C ASP A 51 2.78 -3.68 -7.75
N ALA A 52 2.65 -3.67 -9.09
CA ALA A 52 3.72 -3.23 -9.98
C ALA A 52 3.99 -1.72 -9.86
N ILE A 53 2.94 -0.92 -9.69
CA ILE A 53 3.07 0.53 -9.53
C ILE A 53 3.70 0.86 -8.18
N SER A 54 3.25 0.21 -7.10
CA SER A 54 3.84 0.34 -5.77
C SER A 54 5.33 -0.06 -5.80
N TRP A 55 5.68 -1.19 -6.41
CA TRP A 55 7.08 -1.58 -6.60
C TRP A 55 7.88 -0.49 -7.32
N ASN A 56 7.45 -0.10 -8.52
CA ASN A 56 8.19 0.87 -9.34
C ASN A 56 8.42 2.19 -8.58
N ILE A 57 7.37 2.74 -7.96
CA ILE A 57 7.46 4.05 -7.32
C ILE A 57 8.28 3.98 -6.04
N PHE A 58 8.00 3.03 -5.14
CA PHE A 58 8.71 2.97 -3.86
C PHE A 58 10.16 2.49 -4.03
N ARG A 59 10.42 1.59 -5.00
CA ARG A 59 11.79 1.19 -5.32
C ARG A 59 12.63 2.34 -5.86
N PHE A 60 12.04 3.23 -6.67
CA PHE A 60 12.72 4.47 -7.06
C PHE A 60 13.07 5.34 -5.86
N LEU A 61 12.10 5.58 -4.96
CA LEU A 61 12.32 6.41 -3.78
C LEU A 61 13.41 5.85 -2.87
N GLU A 62 13.49 4.52 -2.74
CA GLU A 62 14.54 3.82 -2.00
C GLU A 62 15.90 3.95 -2.68
N ARG A 63 16.01 3.59 -3.97
CA ARG A 63 17.27 3.65 -4.74
C ARG A 63 17.88 5.04 -4.79
N THR A 64 17.04 6.08 -4.77
CA THR A 64 17.47 7.48 -4.86
C THR A 64 17.56 8.19 -3.51
N ASN A 65 17.33 7.46 -2.40
CA ASN A 65 17.31 8.01 -1.05
C ASN A 65 16.37 9.22 -0.90
N LEU A 66 15.25 9.19 -1.64
CA LEU A 66 14.27 10.27 -1.68
C LEU A 66 13.12 10.07 -0.68
N LEU A 67 12.96 8.86 -0.15
CA LEU A 67 11.90 8.51 0.78
C LEU A 67 11.87 9.38 2.06
N PRO A 68 12.99 9.60 2.78
CA PRO A 68 12.96 10.40 4.01
C PRO A 68 12.45 11.83 3.74
N GLY A 69 12.93 12.45 2.66
CA GLY A 69 12.50 13.80 2.27
C GLY A 69 11.04 13.86 1.83
N PHE A 70 10.54 12.81 1.17
CA PHE A 70 9.12 12.73 0.78
C PHE A 70 8.22 12.69 2.01
N LEU A 71 8.53 11.83 2.97
CA LEU A 71 7.76 11.72 4.21
C LEU A 71 7.88 13.00 5.05
N THR A 72 9.06 13.63 5.07
CA THR A 72 9.27 14.91 5.73
C THR A 72 8.38 16.01 5.14
N GLU A 73 8.30 16.12 3.81
CA GLU A 73 7.42 17.11 3.15
C GLU A 73 5.94 16.81 3.45
N LEU A 74 5.55 15.54 3.51
CA LEU A 74 4.17 15.14 3.68
C LEU A 74 3.65 15.37 5.11
N PHE A 75 4.44 15.05 6.13
CA PHE A 75 4.02 15.11 7.55
C PHE A 75 4.61 16.29 8.32
N ASN A 76 5.57 17.02 7.73
CA ASN A 76 6.35 18.05 8.42
C ASN A 76 7.06 17.49 9.68
N LEU A 77 7.60 16.27 9.57
CA LEU A 77 8.31 15.55 10.63
C LEU A 77 9.70 15.13 10.14
N SER A 78 10.66 14.99 11.06
CA SER A 78 11.98 14.46 10.73
C SER A 78 11.93 12.94 10.71
N VAL A 79 12.07 12.32 9.54
CA VAL A 79 12.06 10.86 9.40
C VAL A 79 13.49 10.31 9.37
N GLY A 80 13.91 9.67 10.46
CA GLY A 80 15.22 9.02 10.59
C GLY A 80 15.23 7.58 10.08
N ASN A 81 16.24 7.23 9.28
CA ASN A 81 16.55 5.85 8.86
C ASN A 81 15.37 4.99 8.38
N PRO A 82 14.53 5.45 7.43
CA PRO A 82 13.37 4.67 7.01
C PRO A 82 13.78 3.42 6.20
N GLU A 83 13.27 2.26 6.59
CA GLU A 83 13.28 1.01 5.83
C GLU A 83 11.95 0.84 5.10
N ILE A 84 11.98 0.52 3.81
CA ILE A 84 10.80 0.02 3.09
C ILE A 84 10.71 -1.50 3.26
N ILE A 85 9.57 -1.93 3.79
CA ILE A 85 9.17 -3.33 3.90
C ILE A 85 8.12 -3.56 2.82
N TYR A 86 8.51 -4.33 1.80
CA TYR A 86 7.67 -4.59 0.63
C TYR A 86 6.68 -5.70 0.93
N TRP A 87 5.39 -5.36 0.97
CA TRP A 87 4.31 -6.21 1.43
C TRP A 87 4.49 -6.74 2.85
N SER A 88 5.25 -7.82 2.99
CA SER A 88 5.61 -8.37 4.29
C SER A 88 7.13 -8.55 4.48
N TYR A 89 7.93 -8.36 3.44
CA TYR A 89 9.36 -8.67 3.47
C TYR A 89 10.19 -7.50 3.98
N SER A 90 10.93 -7.73 5.07
CA SER A 90 11.94 -6.81 5.59
C SER A 90 13.32 -7.19 5.06
N GLN A 91 14.01 -6.22 4.47
CA GLN A 91 15.37 -6.40 3.98
C GLN A 91 16.37 -6.48 5.14
N SER A 92 16.14 -5.72 6.22
CA SER A 92 17.01 -5.76 7.41
C SER A 92 16.92 -7.09 8.16
N GLN A 93 15.74 -7.73 8.16
CA GLN A 93 15.54 -9.05 8.77
C GLN A 93 15.74 -10.21 7.79
N GLN A 94 15.71 -9.95 6.48
CA GLN A 94 15.77 -10.93 5.39
C GLN A 94 14.67 -12.00 5.45
N LYS A 95 13.48 -11.63 5.89
CA LYS A 95 12.32 -12.52 6.02
C LYS A 95 11.04 -11.70 6.12
N VAL A 96 9.92 -12.39 6.36
CA VAL A 96 8.69 -11.74 6.82
C VAL A 96 9.00 -10.94 8.07
N TRP A 97 8.61 -9.66 8.09
CA TRP A 97 8.86 -8.75 9.21
C TRP A 97 8.19 -9.26 10.49
N ASN A 98 8.97 -9.51 11.54
CA ASN A 98 8.49 -10.20 12.76
C ASN A 98 7.33 -9.46 13.42
N GLU A 99 7.43 -8.15 13.51
CA GLU A 99 6.46 -7.29 14.18
C GLU A 99 5.08 -7.38 13.50
N LEU A 100 5.06 -7.59 12.17
CA LEU A 100 3.83 -7.89 11.44
C LEU A 100 3.34 -9.32 11.70
N GLU A 101 4.22 -10.31 11.84
CA GLU A 101 3.82 -11.68 12.22
C GLU A 101 3.21 -11.73 13.61
N ASP A 102 3.84 -11.07 14.58
CA ASP A 102 3.39 -10.98 15.97
C ASP A 102 2.02 -10.30 16.05
N ALA A 103 1.83 -9.19 15.34
CA ALA A 103 0.54 -8.51 15.27
C ALA A 103 -0.55 -9.37 14.62
N ARG A 104 -0.21 -10.09 13.53
CA ARG A 104 -1.14 -11.03 12.89
C ARG A 104 -1.53 -12.15 13.87
N GLU A 105 -0.58 -12.66 14.65
CA GLU A 105 -0.84 -13.69 15.67
C GLU A 105 -1.74 -13.17 16.79
N GLU A 106 -1.50 -11.96 17.30
CA GLU A 106 -2.35 -11.33 18.34
C GLU A 106 -3.82 -11.25 17.89
N PHE A 107 -4.01 -10.77 16.66
CA PHE A 107 -5.34 -10.74 16.03
C PHE A 107 -5.78 -12.10 15.49
N GLY A 108 -5.13 -13.22 15.82
CA GLY A 108 -5.57 -14.57 15.44
C GLY A 108 -5.70 -14.79 13.93
N GLU A 109 -4.93 -14.04 13.12
CA GLU A 109 -4.88 -14.22 11.68
C GLU A 109 -4.11 -15.49 11.32
N ARG A 110 -4.56 -16.20 10.29
CA ARG A 110 -3.90 -17.43 9.84
C ARG A 110 -2.86 -17.11 8.77
N PRO A 111 -1.75 -17.86 8.70
CA PRO A 111 -0.70 -17.68 7.68
C PRO A 111 -1.21 -17.56 6.23
N GLN A 112 -2.27 -18.31 5.89
CA GLN A 112 -2.81 -18.36 4.53
C GLN A 112 -3.85 -17.24 4.23
N ARG A 113 -4.28 -16.49 5.25
CA ARG A 113 -5.35 -15.46 5.15
C ARG A 113 -5.11 -14.34 6.17
N SER A 114 -4.05 -13.57 5.97
CA SER A 114 -3.73 -12.41 6.80
C SER A 114 -3.79 -11.11 6.03
N SER A 115 -3.69 -10.04 6.79
CA SER A 115 -3.48 -8.68 6.34
C SER A 115 -2.06 -8.52 5.82
N GLU A 116 -1.90 -7.96 4.62
CA GLU A 116 -0.64 -7.65 3.97
C GLU A 116 -0.82 -6.24 3.37
N PRO A 117 -0.34 -5.18 4.04
CA PRO A 117 -0.28 -3.85 3.43
C PRO A 117 0.59 -3.90 2.19
N ASP A 118 0.39 -2.99 1.23
CA ASP A 118 1.23 -2.99 0.02
C ASP A 118 2.66 -2.56 0.32
N ILE A 119 2.80 -1.52 1.14
CA ILE A 119 4.08 -1.00 1.60
C ILE A 119 3.98 -0.71 3.08
N ILE A 120 5.01 -1.10 3.82
CA ILE A 120 5.23 -0.67 5.20
C ILE A 120 6.53 0.13 5.20
N ILE A 121 6.56 1.26 5.91
CA ILE A 121 7.78 2.03 6.14
C ILE A 121 7.99 2.13 7.64
N ARG A 122 9.13 1.63 8.10
CA ARG A 122 9.53 1.71 9.50
C ARG A 122 10.71 2.66 9.60
N SER A 123 10.57 3.68 10.45
CA SER A 123 11.65 4.60 10.80
C SER A 123 11.99 4.46 12.29
N ASP A 124 12.85 5.34 12.80
CA ASP A 124 13.21 5.35 14.22
C ASP A 124 12.00 5.66 15.12
N ASP A 125 11.14 6.61 14.71
CA ASP A 125 10.03 7.13 15.54
C ASP A 125 8.63 6.87 14.94
N ASP A 126 8.54 6.57 13.64
CA ASP A 126 7.27 6.48 12.91
C ASP A 126 7.12 5.16 12.15
N LEU A 127 5.87 4.67 12.09
CA LEU A 127 5.41 3.53 11.31
C LEU A 127 4.35 3.98 10.30
N PHE A 128 4.59 3.71 9.03
CA PHE A 128 3.63 3.99 7.95
C PHE A 128 3.16 2.68 7.34
N PHE A 129 1.85 2.46 7.32
CA PHE A 129 1.23 1.43 6.49
C PHE A 129 0.60 2.12 5.29
N ILE A 130 0.86 1.61 4.09
CA ILE A 130 0.34 2.18 2.85
C ILE A 130 -0.48 1.10 2.14
N GLU A 131 -1.74 1.43 1.89
CA GLU A 131 -2.59 0.68 0.97
C GLU A 131 -2.68 1.46 -0.34
N ALA A 132 -2.26 0.84 -1.43
CA ALA A 132 -2.18 1.46 -2.74
C ALA A 132 -3.42 1.10 -3.56
N LYS A 133 -4.17 2.11 -3.99
CA LYS A 133 -5.32 1.97 -4.88
C LYS A 133 -5.11 2.73 -6.18
N LEU A 134 -5.49 2.08 -7.26
CA LEU A 134 -5.45 2.63 -8.60
C LEU A 134 -6.77 2.38 -9.33
N THR A 135 -7.24 1.14 -9.30
CA THR A 135 -8.49 0.72 -9.96
C THR A 135 -9.42 -0.04 -9.03
N ALA A 136 -8.88 -0.70 -8.00
CA ALA A 136 -9.70 -1.37 -7.01
C ALA A 136 -10.33 -0.35 -6.04
N PRO A 137 -11.61 -0.51 -5.66
CA PRO A 137 -12.25 0.35 -4.69
C PRO A 137 -11.74 0.07 -3.27
N ASN A 138 -11.80 1.07 -2.38
CA ASN A 138 -11.59 0.82 -0.94
C ASN A 138 -12.79 0.13 -0.29
N LYS A 139 -14.00 0.48 -0.71
CA LYS A 139 -15.23 -0.13 -0.21
C LYS A 139 -15.50 -1.44 -0.91
N VAL A 140 -15.58 -2.51 -0.13
CA VAL A 140 -15.97 -3.83 -0.61
C VAL A 140 -17.16 -4.33 0.19
N ASP A 141 -18.25 -4.70 -0.49
CA ASP A 141 -19.34 -5.40 0.16
C ASP A 141 -18.84 -6.76 0.68
N PHE A 142 -18.68 -6.83 1.99
CA PHE A 142 -18.18 -8.00 2.68
C PHE A 142 -19.09 -9.21 2.44
N ASN A 143 -20.41 -9.01 2.46
CA ASN A 143 -21.42 -10.06 2.40
C ASN A 143 -21.56 -10.67 1.00
N LYS A 144 -21.10 -9.96 -0.03
CA LYS A 144 -21.04 -10.48 -1.40
C LYS A 144 -20.11 -11.69 -1.53
N ASN A 145 -19.06 -11.75 -0.72
CA ASN A 145 -17.98 -12.73 -0.85
C ASN A 145 -17.85 -13.66 0.38
N HIS A 146 -18.67 -13.47 1.41
CA HIS A 146 -18.51 -14.15 2.69
C HIS A 146 -19.85 -14.53 3.31
N THR A 147 -19.83 -15.60 4.09
CA THR A 147 -21.00 -16.08 4.82
C THR A 147 -21.21 -15.29 6.12
N PRO A 148 -22.42 -15.31 6.72
CA PRO A 148 -22.65 -14.74 8.04
C PRO A 148 -21.73 -15.34 9.12
N LYS A 149 -21.35 -16.62 8.99
CA LYS A 149 -20.40 -17.28 9.89
C LYS A 149 -19.00 -16.69 9.76
N ASP A 150 -18.54 -16.42 8.54
CA ASP A 150 -17.26 -15.74 8.31
C ASP A 150 -17.26 -14.33 8.92
N LYS A 151 -18.41 -13.62 8.80
CA LYS A 151 -18.58 -12.29 9.41
C LYS A 151 -18.43 -12.37 10.92
N GLN A 152 -19.17 -13.27 11.57
CA GLN A 152 -19.11 -13.46 13.03
C GLN A 152 -17.70 -13.80 13.50
N GLU A 153 -17.02 -14.77 12.87
CA GLU A 153 -15.65 -15.16 13.23
C GLU A 153 -14.68 -13.97 13.18
N ARG A 154 -14.81 -13.11 12.16
CA ARG A 154 -13.94 -11.94 12.00
C ARG A 154 -14.30 -10.82 12.95
N THR A 155 -15.58 -10.60 13.25
CA THR A 155 -16.00 -9.67 14.29
C THR A 155 -15.38 -10.05 15.62
N GLU A 156 -15.56 -11.29 16.08
CA GLU A 156 -15.00 -11.79 17.34
C GLU A 156 -13.48 -11.65 17.38
N ARG A 157 -12.81 -11.95 16.27
CA ARG A 157 -11.37 -11.84 16.12
C ARG A 157 -10.85 -10.41 16.33
N TYR A 158 -11.41 -9.44 15.62
CA TYR A 158 -10.90 -8.07 15.63
C TYR A 158 -11.48 -7.21 16.75
N SER A 159 -12.53 -7.66 17.45
CA SER A 159 -13.07 -6.95 18.62
C SER A 159 -12.06 -6.78 19.77
N LYS A 160 -10.98 -7.58 19.81
CA LYS A 160 -9.84 -7.32 20.71
C LYS A 160 -9.22 -5.93 20.49
N GLY A 161 -9.33 -5.40 19.27
CA GLY A 161 -8.83 -4.09 18.85
C GLY A 161 -9.80 -2.93 19.09
N ASP A 162 -10.93 -3.13 19.78
CA ASP A 162 -11.95 -2.10 20.00
C ASP A 162 -11.39 -0.84 20.69
N LEU A 163 -10.26 -0.96 21.40
CA LEU A 163 -9.55 0.17 21.98
C LEU A 163 -9.08 1.20 20.93
N PHE A 164 -8.86 0.77 19.68
CA PHE A 164 -8.47 1.60 18.53
C PHE A 164 -9.65 2.02 17.63
N LEU A 165 -10.87 1.57 17.92
CA LEU A 165 -12.07 1.82 17.11
C LEU A 165 -13.10 2.70 17.84
N GLN A 166 -13.83 3.52 17.09
CA GLN A 166 -14.96 4.31 17.58
C GLN A 166 -16.29 3.55 17.49
N GLN A 167 -16.35 2.53 16.64
CA GLN A 167 -17.55 1.71 16.44
C GLN A 167 -17.18 0.22 16.43
N PRO A 168 -18.14 -0.67 16.72
CA PRO A 168 -17.92 -2.11 16.63
C PRO A 168 -17.46 -2.52 15.23
N VAL A 169 -16.58 -3.53 15.17
CA VAL A 169 -16.03 -4.12 13.93
C VAL A 169 -17.11 -4.39 12.87
N GLU A 170 -18.26 -4.93 13.28
CA GLU A 170 -19.36 -5.25 12.39
C GLU A 170 -19.86 -4.04 11.58
N ASN A 171 -20.00 -2.86 12.21
CA ASN A 171 -20.44 -1.64 11.52
C ASN A 171 -19.44 -1.21 10.44
N ILE A 172 -18.14 -1.41 10.70
CA ILE A 172 -17.06 -1.05 9.79
C ILE A 172 -17.04 -2.01 8.60
N MET A 173 -17.31 -3.30 8.86
CA MET A 173 -17.46 -4.32 7.81
C MET A 173 -18.66 -4.05 6.91
N ASP A 174 -19.81 -3.68 7.49
CA ASP A 174 -21.01 -3.34 6.72
C ASP A 174 -20.85 -2.04 5.93
N ALA A 175 -20.04 -1.10 6.43
CA ALA A 175 -19.63 0.08 5.67
C ALA A 175 -18.64 -0.22 4.53
N GLY A 176 -18.12 -1.44 4.46
CA GLY A 176 -17.21 -1.91 3.41
C GLY A 176 -15.72 -1.65 3.67
N TYR A 177 -15.35 -1.22 4.88
CA TYR A 177 -13.99 -0.79 5.24
C TYR A 177 -13.15 -1.86 5.94
N TYR A 178 -13.52 -3.13 5.79
CA TYR A 178 -12.87 -4.24 6.49
C TYR A 178 -11.36 -4.32 6.25
N GLN A 179 -10.88 -4.07 5.02
CA GLN A 179 -9.43 -4.10 4.73
C GLN A 179 -8.67 -3.00 5.49
N LEU A 180 -9.09 -1.74 5.34
CA LEU A 180 -8.47 -0.59 6.01
C LEU A 180 -8.55 -0.70 7.53
N MET A 181 -9.67 -1.22 8.07
CA MET A 181 -9.81 -1.49 9.49
C MET A 181 -8.74 -2.47 9.99
N ARG A 182 -8.47 -3.57 9.28
CA ARG A 182 -7.43 -4.51 9.71
C ARG A 182 -6.05 -3.89 9.74
N PHE A 183 -5.70 -3.10 8.73
CA PHE A 183 -4.43 -2.38 8.72
C PHE A 183 -4.33 -1.33 9.81
N TRP A 184 -5.44 -0.66 10.11
CA TRP A 184 -5.53 0.27 11.24
C TRP A 184 -5.23 -0.44 12.56
N LEU A 185 -5.89 -1.57 12.83
CA LEU A 185 -5.72 -2.33 14.07
C LEU A 185 -4.31 -2.90 14.22
N ILE A 186 -3.78 -3.53 13.17
CA ILE A 186 -2.45 -4.13 13.16
C ILE A 186 -1.37 -3.06 13.34
N GLY A 187 -1.40 -2.01 12.54
CA GLY A 187 -0.40 -0.96 12.62
C GLY A 187 -0.46 -0.18 13.94
N ALA A 188 -1.67 0.08 14.47
CA ALA A 188 -1.83 0.71 15.78
C ALA A 188 -1.29 -0.16 16.92
N TRP A 189 -1.48 -1.48 16.85
CA TRP A 189 -0.94 -2.42 17.84
C TRP A 189 0.58 -2.49 17.79
N ILE A 190 1.17 -2.58 16.59
CA ILE A 190 2.64 -2.57 16.43
C ILE A 190 3.22 -1.28 16.99
N ALA A 191 2.64 -0.13 16.62
CA ALA A 191 3.13 1.15 17.07
C ALA A 191 2.99 1.35 18.59
N GLU A 192 1.97 0.78 19.24
CA GLU A 192 1.85 0.82 20.70
C GLU A 192 2.94 -0.02 21.39
N ASN A 193 3.27 -1.20 20.85
CA ASN A 193 4.32 -2.06 21.40
C ASN A 193 5.73 -1.53 21.16
N GLU A 194 5.96 -0.89 20.02
CA GLU A 194 7.25 -0.31 19.64
C GLU A 194 7.40 1.17 20.05
N ASN A 195 6.36 1.76 20.67
CA ASN A 195 6.28 3.18 21.02
C ASN A 195 6.57 4.14 19.83
N LEU A 196 5.97 3.84 18.68
CA LEU A 196 6.05 4.62 17.44
C LEU A 196 4.80 5.50 17.27
N ASN A 197 4.90 6.53 16.42
CA ASN A 197 3.71 7.12 15.81
C ASN A 197 3.25 6.23 14.65
N PHE A 198 1.95 6.18 14.40
CA PHE A 198 1.36 5.37 13.34
C PHE A 198 0.57 6.19 12.34
N TYR A 199 0.83 5.92 11.07
CA TYR A 199 0.15 6.52 9.94
C TYR A 199 -0.37 5.42 9.02
N LEU A 200 -1.70 5.34 8.85
CA LEU A 200 -2.30 4.54 7.80
C LEU A 200 -2.58 5.44 6.60
N LEU A 201 -1.91 5.20 5.49
CA LEU A 201 -1.99 5.98 4.27
C LEU A 201 -2.80 5.23 3.23
N ASN A 202 -3.89 5.84 2.76
CA ASN A 202 -4.60 5.39 1.57
C ASN A 202 -4.06 6.15 0.36
N LEU A 203 -3.25 5.48 -0.46
CA LEU A 203 -2.58 6.05 -1.62
C LEU A 203 -3.40 5.82 -2.88
N VAL A 204 -4.05 6.88 -3.35
CA VAL A 204 -5.06 6.82 -4.42
C VAL A 204 -4.74 7.75 -5.58
N ARG A 205 -5.55 7.77 -6.64
CA ARG A 205 -5.47 8.83 -7.66
C ARG A 205 -6.03 10.14 -7.11
N LYS A 206 -5.49 11.28 -7.55
CA LYS A 206 -5.88 12.62 -7.06
C LYS A 206 -7.39 12.88 -7.04
N ASN A 207 -8.13 12.34 -8.00
CA ASN A 207 -9.57 12.58 -8.12
C ASN A 207 -10.44 11.54 -7.39
N ASP A 208 -9.85 10.48 -6.86
CA ASP A 208 -10.57 9.37 -6.24
C ASP A 208 -10.60 9.50 -4.71
N GLU A 209 -11.61 8.89 -4.08
CA GLU A 209 -11.69 8.69 -2.62
C GLU A 209 -11.56 9.99 -1.80
N LYS A 210 -12.03 11.14 -2.34
CA LYS A 210 -11.82 12.46 -1.73
C LYS A 210 -12.34 12.58 -0.30
N ASP A 211 -13.39 11.83 0.04
CA ASP A 211 -14.05 11.89 1.34
C ASP A 211 -13.59 10.79 2.32
N ILE A 212 -12.66 9.91 1.91
CA ILE A 212 -12.30 8.68 2.64
C ILE A 212 -11.82 8.93 4.07
N GLU A 213 -11.09 10.02 4.33
CA GLU A 213 -10.64 10.39 5.67
C GLU A 213 -11.83 10.64 6.61
N SER A 214 -12.82 11.39 6.12
CA SER A 214 -14.03 11.69 6.88
C SER A 214 -14.95 10.48 7.03
N GLU A 215 -14.99 9.60 6.03
CA GLU A 215 -15.82 8.41 6.05
C GLU A 215 -15.24 7.32 6.95
N LEU A 216 -13.96 6.97 6.80
CA LEU A 216 -13.30 6.01 7.67
C LEU A 216 -13.12 6.57 9.10
N GLY A 217 -12.85 7.87 9.22
CA GLY A 217 -12.64 8.56 10.50
C GLY A 217 -13.80 8.44 11.50
N LYS A 218 -15.03 8.15 11.03
CA LYS A 218 -16.20 7.84 11.89
C LYS A 218 -16.07 6.53 12.65
N PHE A 219 -15.15 5.65 12.24
CA PHE A 219 -15.02 4.28 12.72
C PHE A 219 -13.73 4.05 13.53
N ILE A 220 -12.71 4.89 13.36
CA ILE A 220 -11.38 4.71 13.96
C ILE A 220 -11.04 5.81 14.96
N LYS A 221 -10.30 5.47 16.03
CA LYS A 221 -9.85 6.45 17.04
C LYS A 221 -8.49 7.03 16.64
N GLN A 222 -8.53 8.20 16.03
CA GLN A 222 -7.32 8.97 15.71
C GLN A 222 -6.89 9.87 16.87
N ASN A 223 -5.59 10.16 16.96
CA ASN A 223 -5.00 11.12 17.90
C ASN A 223 -3.67 11.66 17.36
N GLU A 224 -2.92 12.40 18.18
CA GLU A 224 -1.63 12.98 17.77
C GLU A 224 -0.58 11.93 17.36
N LYS A 225 -0.64 10.71 17.90
CA LYS A 225 0.27 9.61 17.59
C LYS A 225 -0.27 8.63 16.55
N ARG A 226 -1.54 8.74 16.14
CA ARG A 226 -2.20 7.78 15.24
C ARG A 226 -3.14 8.48 14.28
N GLN A 227 -2.80 8.47 13.00
CA GLN A 227 -3.52 9.21 11.97
C GLN A 227 -3.82 8.33 10.74
N PHE A 228 -5.00 8.51 10.17
CA PHE A 228 -5.36 7.97 8.87
C PHE A 228 -5.39 9.11 7.87
N MET A 229 -4.69 8.95 6.75
CA MET A 229 -4.55 10.01 5.77
C MET A 229 -4.73 9.49 4.35
N ARG A 230 -5.34 10.31 3.52
CA ARG A 230 -5.41 10.12 2.07
C ARG A 230 -4.27 10.86 1.42
N ILE A 231 -3.48 10.14 0.63
CA ILE A 231 -2.45 10.73 -0.22
C ILE A 231 -2.69 10.33 -1.66
N ALA A 232 -2.17 11.12 -2.60
CA ALA A 232 -2.31 10.84 -4.02
C ALA A 232 -0.98 10.43 -4.65
N TRP A 233 -1.02 9.55 -5.65
CA TRP A 233 0.14 9.26 -6.51
C TRP A 233 0.77 10.52 -7.09
N GLU A 234 -0.07 11.52 -7.41
CA GLU A 234 0.36 12.82 -7.91
C GLU A 234 1.11 13.65 -6.86
N ASN A 235 0.93 13.41 -5.56
CA ASN A 235 1.77 14.02 -4.53
C ASN A 235 3.22 13.52 -4.65
N ILE A 236 3.41 12.22 -4.86
CA ILE A 236 4.74 11.62 -5.07
C ILE A 236 5.36 12.16 -6.36
N HIS A 237 4.61 12.20 -7.46
CA HIS A 237 5.08 12.78 -8.72
C HIS A 237 5.52 14.24 -8.54
N LYS A 238 4.71 15.05 -7.85
CA LYS A 238 5.04 16.46 -7.59
C LYS A 238 6.36 16.55 -6.84
N TYR A 239 6.51 15.79 -5.75
CA TYR A 239 7.75 15.75 -4.96
C TYR A 239 8.97 15.37 -5.82
N ILE A 240 8.89 14.29 -6.59
CA ILE A 240 9.99 13.87 -7.48
C ILE A 240 10.30 14.96 -8.52
N SER A 241 9.28 15.62 -9.07
CA SER A 241 9.48 16.68 -10.07
C SER A 241 10.19 17.91 -9.49
N THR A 242 9.99 18.23 -8.21
CA THR A 242 10.61 19.37 -7.54
C THR A 242 11.95 19.04 -6.90
N THR A 243 12.27 17.75 -6.72
CA THR A 243 13.61 17.34 -6.27
C THR A 243 14.65 17.75 -7.32
N GLY A 244 15.65 18.51 -6.89
CA GLY A 244 16.75 19.00 -7.73
C GLY A 244 17.79 17.93 -8.07
N LEU A 245 17.42 16.65 -8.08
CA LEU A 245 18.30 15.53 -8.42
C LEU A 245 18.27 15.28 -9.93
N PRO A 246 19.22 15.80 -10.73
CA PRO A 246 19.34 15.37 -12.13
C PRO A 246 19.84 13.92 -12.17
N SER A 247 18.99 13.00 -12.62
CA SER A 247 19.38 11.63 -12.90
C SER A 247 18.52 11.02 -14.00
N GLU A 248 19.09 10.09 -14.76
CA GLU A 248 18.37 9.28 -15.75
C GLU A 248 17.19 8.54 -15.10
N ASP A 249 17.38 8.06 -13.86
CA ASP A 249 16.33 7.40 -13.08
C ASP A 249 15.14 8.34 -12.79
N ARG A 250 15.40 9.62 -12.49
CA ARG A 250 14.33 10.60 -12.27
C ARG A 250 13.55 10.83 -13.56
N ASP A 251 14.23 11.04 -14.67
CA ASP A 251 13.56 11.28 -15.96
C ASP A 251 12.75 10.05 -16.40
N LYS A 252 13.27 8.85 -16.15
CA LYS A 252 12.57 7.59 -16.37
C LYS A 252 11.31 7.48 -15.51
N MET A 253 11.39 7.81 -14.21
CA MET A 253 10.23 7.78 -13.30
C MET A 253 9.19 8.85 -13.67
N LEU A 254 9.60 10.08 -13.97
CA LEU A 254 8.68 11.12 -14.45
C LEU A 254 8.03 10.74 -15.78
N GLY A 255 8.80 10.13 -16.68
CA GLY A 255 8.29 9.54 -17.92
C GLY A 255 7.27 8.44 -17.66
N TYR A 256 7.51 7.55 -16.70
CA TYR A 256 6.56 6.52 -16.28
C TYR A 256 5.24 7.13 -15.80
N PHE A 257 5.29 8.09 -14.88
CA PHE A 257 4.10 8.80 -14.41
C PHE A 257 3.31 9.47 -15.56
N ARG A 258 3.97 10.15 -16.50
CA ARG A 258 3.27 10.79 -17.64
C ARG A 258 2.69 9.78 -18.63
N ASN A 259 3.33 8.62 -18.78
CA ASN A 259 3.01 7.68 -19.85
C ASN A 259 2.20 6.47 -19.41
N LYS A 260 2.18 6.16 -18.12
CA LYS A 260 1.46 5.01 -17.58
C LYS A 260 -0.02 5.10 -17.94
N THR A 261 -0.50 4.04 -18.57
CA THR A 261 -1.92 3.85 -18.87
C THR A 261 -2.48 2.72 -18.04
N ILE A 262 -3.80 2.73 -17.87
CA ILE A 262 -4.60 1.69 -17.23
C ILE A 262 -5.90 1.53 -18.02
N TYR A 263 -6.58 0.42 -17.78
CA TYR A 263 -7.96 0.23 -18.20
C TYR A 263 -8.89 0.59 -17.05
N ASP A 264 -9.88 1.42 -17.32
CA ASP A 264 -10.92 1.75 -16.35
C ASP A 264 -11.90 0.57 -16.12
N THR A 265 -12.91 0.78 -15.28
CA THR A 265 -13.94 -0.23 -15.02
C THR A 265 -14.81 -0.58 -16.23
N ASN A 266 -14.83 0.27 -17.25
CA ASN A 266 -15.54 0.06 -18.51
C ASN A 266 -14.66 -0.63 -19.57
N GLY A 267 -13.37 -0.85 -19.28
CA GLY A 267 -12.41 -1.41 -20.23
C GLY A 267 -11.87 -0.38 -21.22
N GLU A 268 -11.98 0.91 -20.92
CA GLU A 268 -11.40 1.99 -21.71
C GLU A 268 -9.99 2.33 -21.24
N LEU A 269 -9.09 2.57 -22.20
CA LEU A 269 -7.70 2.93 -21.91
C LEU A 269 -7.61 4.41 -21.54
N GLU A 270 -7.07 4.70 -20.35
CA GLU A 270 -6.84 6.06 -19.89
C GLU A 270 -5.44 6.23 -19.28
N LYS A 271 -5.06 7.47 -18.99
CA LYS A 271 -3.86 7.77 -18.21
C LYS A 271 -4.08 7.37 -16.76
N ALA A 272 -3.09 6.69 -16.17
CA ALA A 272 -3.17 6.24 -14.79
C ALA A 272 -3.20 7.41 -13.79
N PHE A 273 -2.57 8.53 -14.14
CA PHE A 273 -2.37 9.67 -13.25
C PHE A 273 -2.81 10.97 -13.91
N SER A 274 -3.37 11.88 -13.12
CA SER A 274 -3.82 13.21 -13.55
C SER A 274 -2.68 14.23 -13.47
N ILE A 275 -1.71 14.10 -14.36
CA ILE A 275 -0.49 14.91 -14.40
C ILE A 275 -0.56 15.90 -15.59
N PRO A 276 -0.23 17.20 -15.38
CA PRO A 276 -0.19 18.20 -16.45
C PRO A 276 0.81 17.88 -17.57
#